data_AF-A0A7L1NM13-F1
#
_entry.id   AF-A0A7L1NM13-F1
#
_cell.length_a   1.000
_cell.length_b   1.000
_cell.length_c   1.000
_cell.angle_alpha   90.00
_cell.angle_beta   90.00
_cell.angle_gamma   90.00
#
_symmetry.space_group_name_H-M   'P 1'
#
loop_
_entity.id
_entity.type
_entity.pdbx_description
1 polymer ?
#
loop_
_entity_poly.entity_id
_entity_poly.type
_entity_poly.pdbx_seq_one_letter_code
_entity_poly.pdbx_strand_id
1 'polypeptide(L)'
;QQLVAQEQQLLAQQQQLGLKAEQLHQLEMERRRLHNLVQELKGNIRVFCRVRPVLPEEQEKQKGPELLHFPSSDGKSLVLSRPEECHRGSVRYDFSFDRVFPPGASQREVFEEISLLVQSALDGYSVCVFAYGQTGSGKTYTMEGPPDCGPESRGLIPRAVAGVFQGSRELAEKGWEYDFSASFLEIYNESLRDLLVARRARGAELEIRRVSANSEELHVPNLRCVPVTREEEVLGLLQTAAANRSVARTALNDRSSRSHSVFQLRIHGFHPGRDLHCSSVLSLVDLAGSERLDRSLSQGERLRETQAINTSLSTLGLVIMALSNKEPHIPYRNSKLTYLLLNYLGGSAK
;
A
#
# COMPACT_ATOMS: atom_id res chain seq x y z
N GLN A 1 -38.00 -49.42 9.30
CA GLN A 1 -37.27 -49.65 8.03
C GLN A 1 -36.96 -48.33 7.31
N GLN A 2 -37.93 -47.44 7.06
CA GLN A 2 -37.67 -46.11 6.49
C GLN A 2 -36.73 -45.22 7.31
N LEU A 3 -36.88 -45.18 8.64
CA LEU A 3 -35.99 -44.41 9.54
C LEU A 3 -34.53 -44.87 9.48
N VAL A 4 -34.30 -46.20 9.47
CA VAL A 4 -32.94 -46.77 9.36
C VAL A 4 -32.30 -46.45 8.00
N ALA A 5 -33.09 -46.47 6.92
CA ALA A 5 -32.61 -46.07 5.59
C ALA A 5 -32.27 -44.57 5.54
N GLN A 6 -33.07 -43.71 6.19
CA GLN A 6 -32.78 -42.28 6.30
C GLN A 6 -31.54 -42.00 7.16
N GLU A 7 -31.35 -42.70 8.28
CA GLU A 7 -30.12 -42.59 9.10
C GLU A 7 -28.87 -43.02 8.32
N GLN A 8 -28.94 -44.12 7.58
CA GLN A 8 -27.83 -44.56 6.73
C GLN A 8 -27.53 -43.56 5.60
N GLN A 9 -28.56 -42.98 4.99
CA GLN A 9 -28.39 -41.95 3.97
C GLN A 9 -27.78 -40.66 4.54
N LEU A 10 -28.17 -40.26 5.75
CA LEU A 10 -27.65 -39.09 6.43
C LEU A 10 -26.18 -39.29 6.85
N LEU A 11 -25.82 -40.48 7.34
CA LEU A 11 -24.43 -40.86 7.62
C LEU A 11 -23.56 -40.85 6.36
N ALA A 12 -24.05 -41.41 5.25
CA ALA A 12 -23.34 -41.40 3.98
C ALA A 12 -23.14 -39.96 3.45
N GLN A 13 -24.15 -39.10 3.57
CA GLN A 13 -24.04 -37.68 3.22
C GLN A 13 -23.03 -36.95 4.11
N GLN A 14 -23.02 -37.20 5.43
CA GLN A 14 -22.04 -36.61 6.34
C GLN A 14 -20.61 -37.02 6.00
N GLN A 15 -20.37 -38.30 5.70
CA GLN A 15 -19.06 -38.78 5.25
C GLN A 15 -18.63 -38.11 3.94
N GLN A 16 -19.55 -37.99 2.98
CA GLN A 16 -19.27 -37.33 1.71
C GLN A 16 -18.98 -35.83 1.88
N LEU A 17 -19.68 -35.15 2.79
CA LEU A 17 -19.41 -33.76 3.14
C LEU A 17 -18.03 -33.60 3.79
N GLY A 18 -17.65 -34.52 4.70
CA GLY A 18 -16.32 -34.52 5.30
C GLY A 18 -15.19 -34.67 4.28
N LEU A 19 -15.32 -35.62 3.35
CA LEU A 19 -14.35 -35.82 2.27
C LEU A 19 -14.24 -34.59 1.36
N LYS A 20 -15.38 -33.97 0.99
CA LYS A 20 -15.38 -32.74 0.20
C LYS A 20 -14.74 -31.58 0.94
N ALA A 21 -14.98 -31.43 2.24
CA ALA A 21 -14.35 -30.40 3.06
C ALA A 21 -12.82 -30.56 3.13
N GLU A 22 -12.33 -31.80 3.20
CA GLU A 22 -10.90 -32.09 3.16
C GLU A 22 -10.27 -31.78 1.79
N GLN A 23 -10.95 -32.15 0.70
CA GLN A 23 -10.51 -31.78 -0.65
C GLN A 23 -10.47 -30.26 -0.85
N LEU A 24 -11.50 -29.53 -0.40
CA LEU A 24 -11.53 -28.06 -0.47
C LEU A 24 -10.38 -27.43 0.31
N HIS A 25 -10.04 -28.00 1.47
CA HIS A 25 -8.89 -27.54 2.26
C HIS A 25 -7.56 -27.77 1.52
N GLN A 26 -7.36 -28.95 0.92
CA GLN A 26 -6.15 -29.24 0.13
C GLN A 26 -6.01 -28.29 -1.06
N LEU A 27 -7.10 -28.05 -1.80
CA LEU A 27 -7.12 -27.10 -2.91
C LEU A 27 -6.83 -25.67 -2.46
N GLU A 28 -7.32 -25.26 -1.29
CA GLU A 28 -7.02 -23.94 -0.73
C GLU A 28 -5.54 -23.79 -0.37
N MET A 29 -4.94 -24.81 0.25
CA MET A 29 -3.50 -24.80 0.56
C MET A 29 -2.64 -24.81 -0.70
N GLU A 30 -3.05 -25.55 -1.73
CA GLU A 30 -2.40 -25.54 -3.03
C GLU A 30 -2.52 -24.17 -3.71
N ARG A 31 -3.70 -23.54 -3.67
CA ARG A 31 -3.90 -22.17 -4.18
C ARG A 31 -2.96 -21.19 -3.49
N ARG A 32 -2.85 -21.21 -2.16
CA ARG A 32 -1.93 -20.34 -1.40
C ARG A 32 -0.47 -20.55 -1.81
N ARG A 33 -0.06 -21.81 -1.98
CA ARG A 33 1.30 -22.15 -2.42
C ARG A 33 1.58 -21.66 -3.85
N LEU A 34 0.69 -21.96 -4.79
CA LEU A 34 0.83 -21.54 -6.18
C LEU A 34 0.80 -20.01 -6.31
N HIS A 35 -0.08 -19.34 -5.55
CA HIS A 35 -0.15 -17.89 -5.51
C HIS A 35 1.16 -17.28 -5.01
N ASN A 36 1.72 -17.78 -3.90
CA ASN A 36 3.02 -17.31 -3.43
C ASN A 36 4.15 -17.56 -4.45
N LEU A 37 4.17 -18.73 -5.10
CA LEU A 37 5.15 -19.02 -6.15
C LEU A 37 5.05 -18.04 -7.31
N VAL A 38 3.83 -17.73 -7.77
CA VAL A 38 3.61 -16.71 -8.81
C VAL A 38 4.11 -15.34 -8.34
N GLN A 39 3.88 -14.97 -7.08
CA GLN A 39 4.40 -13.70 -6.56
C GLN A 39 5.93 -13.67 -6.46
N GLU A 40 6.58 -14.76 -6.07
CA GLU A 40 8.04 -14.87 -6.04
C GLU A 40 8.65 -14.80 -7.45
N LEU A 41 8.06 -15.47 -8.42
CA LEU A 41 8.50 -15.45 -9.82
C LEU A 41 8.35 -14.06 -10.46
N LYS A 42 7.29 -13.33 -10.10
CA LYS A 42 7.11 -11.91 -10.49
C LYS A 42 8.06 -10.96 -9.74
N GLY A 43 8.81 -11.44 -8.75
CA GLY A 43 9.66 -10.63 -7.89
C GLY A 43 8.94 -10.10 -6.64
N ASN A 44 9.67 -10.06 -5.53
CA ASN A 44 9.22 -9.52 -4.24
C ASN A 44 9.21 -7.97 -4.20
N ILE A 45 9.92 -7.32 -5.13
CA ILE A 45 9.92 -5.86 -5.26
C ILE A 45 9.52 -5.58 -6.71
N ARG A 46 8.47 -4.79 -6.89
CA ARG A 46 7.95 -4.40 -8.20
C ARG A 46 7.81 -2.90 -8.30
N VAL A 47 8.11 -2.36 -9.47
CA VAL A 47 8.04 -0.93 -9.74
C VAL A 47 7.06 -0.69 -10.88
N PHE A 48 5.95 -0.02 -10.54
CA PHE A 48 4.96 0.41 -11.51
C PHE A 48 5.09 1.91 -11.77
N CYS A 49 5.06 2.30 -13.04
CA CYS A 49 4.99 3.69 -13.44
C CYS A 49 3.56 4.05 -13.80
N ARG A 50 3.00 5.11 -13.19
CA ARG A 50 1.68 5.63 -13.55
C ARG A 50 1.81 7.07 -14.03
N VAL A 51 1.40 7.32 -15.26
CA VAL A 51 1.34 8.67 -15.83
C VAL A 51 -0.08 9.18 -15.69
N ARG A 52 -0.26 10.34 -15.04
CA ARG A 52 -1.58 10.96 -14.89
C ARG A 52 -1.99 11.71 -16.17
N PRO A 53 -3.29 11.91 -16.41
CA PRO A 53 -3.76 12.82 -17.45
C PRO A 53 -3.29 14.25 -17.20
N VAL A 54 -3.11 14.98 -18.30
CA VAL A 54 -2.82 16.43 -18.29
C VAL A 54 -4.07 17.15 -17.77
N LEU A 55 -3.89 18.01 -16.77
CA LEU A 55 -5.00 18.78 -16.22
C LEU A 55 -5.38 19.92 -17.18
N PRO A 56 -6.66 20.37 -17.22
CA PRO A 56 -7.09 21.46 -18.09
C PRO A 56 -6.25 22.74 -17.91
N GLU A 57 -5.85 23.05 -16.68
CA GLU A 57 -4.99 24.21 -16.34
C GLU A 57 -3.55 24.09 -16.89
N GLU A 58 -3.12 22.87 -17.21
CA GLU A 58 -1.79 22.57 -17.74
C GLU A 58 -1.80 22.47 -19.27
N GLN A 59 -2.95 22.16 -19.89
CA GLN A 59 -3.11 22.11 -21.34
C GLN A 59 -2.80 23.46 -22.00
N GLU A 60 -3.13 24.57 -21.33
CA GLU A 60 -2.79 25.92 -21.84
C GLU A 60 -1.28 26.20 -21.80
N LYS A 61 -0.55 25.59 -20.86
CA LYS A 61 0.91 25.77 -20.69
C LYS A 61 1.73 24.76 -21.50
N GLN A 62 1.18 23.58 -21.79
CA GLN A 62 1.79 22.53 -22.63
C GLN A 62 1.43 22.69 -24.11
N LYS A 63 1.81 23.82 -24.73
CA LYS A 63 1.85 23.94 -26.20
C LYS A 63 3.17 23.42 -26.76
N GLY A 64 3.50 22.16 -26.47
CA GLY A 64 4.75 21.50 -26.91
C GLY A 64 4.50 20.06 -27.40
N PRO A 65 5.47 19.44 -28.11
CA PRO A 65 5.37 18.06 -28.56
C PRO A 65 5.22 17.10 -27.37
N GLU A 66 4.54 15.98 -27.59
CA GLU A 66 4.35 14.93 -26.60
C GLU A 66 5.71 14.35 -26.19
N LEU A 67 6.17 14.68 -24.97
CA LEU A 67 7.50 14.30 -24.48
C LEU A 67 7.57 12.83 -24.06
N LEU A 68 6.42 12.19 -23.80
CA LEU A 68 6.32 10.82 -23.31
C LEU A 68 5.74 9.93 -24.41
N HIS A 69 6.46 8.86 -24.73
CA HIS A 69 5.99 7.83 -25.66
C HIS A 69 5.84 6.49 -24.95
N PHE A 70 4.75 5.79 -25.26
CA PHE A 70 4.41 4.49 -24.71
C PHE A 70 4.51 3.45 -25.84
N PRO A 71 5.67 2.80 -26.04
CA PRO A 71 5.82 1.77 -27.07
C PRO A 71 4.88 0.58 -26.79
N SER A 72 4.09 0.22 -27.79
CA SER A 72 2.90 -0.64 -27.66
C SER A 72 3.17 -2.14 -27.46
N SER A 73 4.43 -2.60 -27.38
CA SER A 73 4.72 -4.04 -27.45
C SER A 73 4.58 -4.78 -26.12
N ASP A 74 4.77 -4.13 -24.97
CA ASP A 74 4.76 -4.83 -23.66
C ASP A 74 4.12 -4.05 -22.49
N GLY A 75 3.83 -2.75 -22.65
CA GLY A 75 3.36 -1.90 -21.55
C GLY A 75 4.30 -1.88 -20.33
N LYS A 76 5.60 -2.08 -20.58
CA LYS A 76 6.69 -2.10 -19.59
C LYS A 76 7.71 -0.99 -19.81
N SER A 77 7.74 -0.42 -21.02
CA SER A 77 8.73 0.59 -21.39
C SER A 77 8.08 1.97 -21.47
N LEU A 78 8.82 2.98 -21.04
CA LEU A 78 8.46 4.40 -21.15
C LEU A 78 9.64 5.13 -21.78
N VAL A 79 9.38 5.86 -22.87
CA VAL A 79 10.40 6.63 -23.58
C VAL A 79 10.14 8.11 -23.37
N LEU A 80 11.11 8.82 -22.80
CA LEU A 80 11.08 10.28 -22.66
C LEU A 80 11.95 10.91 -23.75
N SER A 81 11.33 11.67 -24.65
CA SER A 81 12.00 12.44 -25.70
C SER A 81 12.09 13.90 -25.28
N ARG A 82 13.31 14.41 -25.02
CA ARG A 82 13.53 15.83 -24.77
C ARG A 82 14.04 16.52 -26.05
N PRO A 83 13.31 17.50 -26.61
CA PRO A 83 13.86 18.35 -27.66
C PRO A 83 14.90 19.28 -27.03
N GLU A 84 16.15 19.23 -27.51
CA GLU A 84 17.13 20.27 -27.20
C GLU A 84 16.93 21.49 -28.11
N GLU A 85 17.17 22.68 -27.57
CA GLU A 85 17.09 23.96 -28.29
C GLU A 85 18.19 24.13 -29.35
N CYS A 86 19.18 23.25 -29.40
CA CYS A 86 20.35 23.34 -30.28
C CYS A 86 20.41 22.18 -31.29
N HIS A 87 19.83 22.38 -32.48
CA HIS A 87 20.07 21.76 -33.82
C HIS A 87 20.75 20.37 -34.02
N ARG A 88 20.85 19.46 -33.04
CA ARG A 88 21.41 18.11 -33.21
C ARG A 88 20.67 17.07 -32.37
N GLY A 89 19.45 16.76 -32.78
CA GLY A 89 18.74 15.54 -32.35
C GLY A 89 17.98 15.64 -31.01
N SER A 90 16.95 14.83 -30.87
CA SER A 90 16.21 14.64 -29.61
C SER A 90 16.98 13.69 -28.70
N VAL A 91 17.21 14.05 -27.45
CA VAL A 91 17.73 13.09 -26.46
C VAL A 91 16.59 12.18 -26.03
N ARG A 92 16.77 10.86 -26.20
CA ARG A 92 15.81 9.84 -25.79
C ARG A 92 16.31 9.14 -24.54
N TYR A 93 15.45 9.05 -23.53
CA TYR A 93 15.68 8.28 -22.32
C TYR A 93 14.71 7.11 -22.28
N ASP A 94 15.25 5.89 -22.33
CA ASP A 94 14.46 4.66 -22.26
C ASP A 94 14.43 4.16 -20.81
N PHE A 95 13.23 4.06 -20.25
CA PHE A 95 12.99 3.51 -18.93
C PHE A 95 12.21 2.19 -19.03
N SER A 96 12.59 1.22 -18.22
CA SER A 96 11.93 -0.09 -18.11
C SER A 96 11.36 -0.27 -16.70
N PHE A 97 10.11 -0.72 -16.63
CA PHE A 97 9.33 -0.95 -15.41
C PHE A 97 8.61 -2.29 -15.51
N ASP A 98 8.09 -2.80 -14.39
CA ASP A 98 7.27 -4.03 -14.40
C ASP A 98 5.93 -3.80 -15.11
N ARG A 99 5.39 -2.59 -14.99
CA ARG A 99 4.19 -2.12 -15.69
C ARG A 99 4.18 -0.59 -15.81
N VAL A 100 3.73 -0.09 -16.95
CA VAL A 100 3.52 1.33 -17.22
C VAL A 100 2.05 1.58 -17.53
N PHE A 101 1.40 2.39 -16.69
CA PHE A 101 0.02 2.82 -16.87
C PHE A 101 -0.03 4.16 -17.61
N PRO A 102 -0.62 4.20 -18.82
CA PRO A 102 -0.77 5.44 -19.58
C PRO A 102 -1.80 6.39 -18.95
N PRO A 103 -1.88 7.66 -19.40
CA PRO A 103 -2.83 8.65 -18.90
C PRO A 103 -4.31 8.22 -18.90
N GLY A 104 -4.70 7.33 -19.81
CA GLY A 104 -6.05 6.79 -19.90
C GLY A 104 -6.37 5.66 -18.91
N ALA A 105 -5.40 5.17 -18.15
CA ALA A 105 -5.58 4.03 -17.26
C ALA A 105 -6.47 4.39 -16.06
N SER A 106 -7.51 3.59 -15.86
CA SER A 106 -8.47 3.78 -14.77
C SER A 106 -7.90 3.40 -13.39
N GLN A 107 -8.54 3.87 -12.31
CA GLN A 107 -8.21 3.43 -10.94
C GLN A 107 -8.38 1.92 -10.76
N ARG A 108 -9.35 1.35 -11.49
CA ARG A 108 -9.65 -0.08 -11.46
C ARG A 108 -8.51 -0.89 -12.08
N GLU A 109 -8.03 -0.52 -13.26
CA GLU A 109 -6.89 -1.21 -13.91
C GLU A 109 -5.65 -1.22 -13.03
N VAL A 110 -5.35 -0.10 -12.36
CA VAL A 110 -4.22 -0.02 -11.43
C VAL A 110 -4.43 -0.95 -10.23
N PHE A 111 -5.67 -1.04 -9.72
CA PHE A 111 -6.01 -1.93 -8.62
C PHE A 111 -5.96 -3.42 -9.02
N GLU A 112 -6.33 -3.78 -10.25
CA GLU A 112 -6.30 -5.16 -10.72
C GLU A 112 -4.90 -5.78 -10.64
N GLU A 113 -3.84 -5.02 -10.93
CA GLU A 113 -2.45 -5.48 -10.72
C GLU A 113 -2.09 -5.67 -9.24
N ILE A 114 -2.62 -4.82 -8.35
CA ILE A 114 -2.37 -4.84 -6.90
C ILE A 114 -3.25 -5.88 -6.19
N SER A 115 -4.36 -6.29 -6.79
CA SER A 115 -5.32 -7.25 -6.22
C SER A 115 -4.65 -8.57 -5.80
N LEU A 116 -3.65 -9.02 -6.55
CA LEU A 116 -2.87 -10.22 -6.22
C LEU A 116 -2.03 -10.04 -4.95
N LEU A 117 -1.53 -8.83 -4.68
CA LEU A 117 -0.83 -8.54 -3.44
C LEU A 117 -1.81 -8.49 -2.27
N VAL A 118 -3.01 -7.93 -2.47
CA VAL A 118 -4.08 -7.98 -1.46
C VAL A 118 -4.43 -9.42 -1.08
N GLN A 119 -4.48 -10.32 -2.07
CA GLN A 119 -4.68 -11.74 -1.80
C GLN A 119 -3.51 -12.35 -1.01
N SER A 120 -2.26 -11.95 -1.30
CA SER A 120 -1.10 -12.38 -0.50
C SER A 120 -1.21 -11.91 0.95
N ALA A 121 -1.79 -10.73 1.19
CA ALA A 121 -2.09 -10.27 2.54
C ALA A 121 -3.07 -11.20 3.27
N LEU A 122 -4.18 -11.60 2.64
CA LEU A 122 -5.11 -12.58 3.21
C LEU A 122 -4.47 -13.97 3.46
N ASP A 123 -3.51 -14.34 2.62
CA ASP A 123 -2.78 -15.61 2.71
C ASP A 123 -1.74 -15.63 3.84
N GLY A 124 -1.49 -14.48 4.50
CA GLY A 124 -0.59 -14.37 5.65
C GLY A 124 0.76 -13.69 5.36
N TYR A 125 0.95 -13.09 4.18
CA TYR A 125 2.17 -12.37 3.84
C TYR A 125 2.02 -10.87 4.08
N SER A 126 3.03 -10.23 4.66
CA SER A 126 3.02 -8.76 4.79
C SER A 126 3.25 -8.12 3.43
N VAL A 127 2.50 -7.05 3.14
CA VAL A 127 2.53 -6.36 1.84
C VAL A 127 2.71 -4.87 2.07
N CYS A 128 3.61 -4.24 1.31
CA CYS A 128 3.85 -2.80 1.39
C CYS A 128 3.79 -2.14 0.01
N VAL A 129 2.83 -1.24 -0.20
CA VAL A 129 2.67 -0.49 -1.46
C VAL A 129 3.01 0.98 -1.24
N PHE A 130 3.90 1.52 -2.07
CA PHE A 130 4.31 2.91 -2.02
C PHE A 130 3.78 3.70 -3.21
N ALA A 131 3.24 4.89 -2.96
CA ALA A 131 3.04 5.91 -3.99
C ALA A 131 4.17 6.94 -3.89
N TYR A 132 4.98 7.03 -4.95
CA TYR A 132 6.13 7.93 -5.03
C TYR A 132 6.01 8.87 -6.23
N GLY A 133 6.51 10.10 -6.09
CA GLY A 133 6.52 11.10 -7.15
C GLY A 133 6.50 12.53 -6.61
N GLN A 134 6.68 13.51 -7.51
CA GLN A 134 6.63 14.93 -7.15
C GLN A 134 5.23 15.38 -6.69
N THR A 135 5.15 16.51 -6.01
CA THR A 135 3.86 17.15 -5.72
C THR A 135 3.06 17.41 -6.99
N GLY A 136 1.77 17.09 -6.94
CA GLY A 136 0.88 17.17 -8.11
C GLY A 136 0.98 16.00 -9.09
N SER A 137 1.78 14.95 -8.84
CA SER A 137 1.86 13.77 -9.72
C SER A 137 0.67 12.80 -9.63
N GLY A 138 -0.20 12.96 -8.62
CA GLY A 138 -1.37 12.08 -8.42
C GLY A 138 -1.18 10.95 -7.41
N LYS A 139 -0.23 11.04 -6.47
CA LYS A 139 -0.01 10.04 -5.41
C LYS A 139 -1.25 9.83 -4.52
N THR A 140 -1.74 10.90 -3.89
CA THR A 140 -2.95 10.87 -3.05
C THR A 140 -4.19 10.48 -3.85
N TYR A 141 -4.30 10.92 -5.11
CA TYR A 141 -5.36 10.45 -6.01
C TYR A 141 -5.30 8.94 -6.24
N THR A 142 -4.10 8.37 -6.39
CA THR A 142 -3.92 6.93 -6.56
C THR A 142 -4.26 6.17 -5.26
N MET A 143 -3.83 6.65 -4.11
CA MET A 143 -4.00 5.96 -2.82
C MET A 143 -5.41 6.09 -2.24
N GLU A 144 -5.93 7.31 -2.12
CA GLU A 144 -7.22 7.58 -1.46
C GLU A 144 -8.33 7.77 -2.51
N GLY A 145 -8.01 8.44 -3.62
CA GLY A 145 -9.01 8.92 -4.58
C GLY A 145 -9.57 10.29 -4.17
N PRO A 146 -10.43 10.91 -5.02
CA PRO A 146 -11.06 12.17 -4.68
C PRO A 146 -12.07 11.98 -3.54
N PRO A 147 -12.20 12.93 -2.60
CA PRO A 147 -13.16 12.84 -1.51
C PRO A 147 -14.63 12.85 -1.97
N ASP A 148 -14.92 13.49 -3.10
CA ASP A 148 -16.28 13.80 -3.56
C ASP A 148 -16.70 13.05 -4.84
N CYS A 149 -16.00 11.99 -5.23
CA CYS A 149 -16.25 11.30 -6.49
C CYS A 149 -16.79 9.87 -6.29
N GLY A 150 -17.59 9.41 -7.27
CA GLY A 150 -18.31 8.14 -7.21
C GLY A 150 -17.42 6.89 -7.06
N PRO A 151 -18.01 5.70 -6.87
CA PRO A 151 -17.29 4.45 -6.56
C PRO A 151 -16.17 4.11 -7.57
N GLU A 152 -16.31 4.52 -8.83
CA GLU A 152 -15.29 4.33 -9.88
C GLU A 152 -13.99 5.10 -9.66
N SER A 153 -14.03 6.21 -8.92
CA SER A 153 -12.87 7.06 -8.67
C SER A 153 -12.09 6.71 -7.40
N ARG A 154 -12.63 5.79 -6.58
CA ARG A 154 -12.02 5.32 -5.33
C ARG A 154 -10.57 4.87 -5.59
N GLY A 155 -9.66 5.29 -4.71
CA GLY A 155 -8.24 4.93 -4.79
C GLY A 155 -7.96 3.49 -4.36
N LEU A 156 -6.68 3.18 -4.19
CA LEU A 156 -6.19 1.87 -3.80
C LEU A 156 -6.62 1.45 -2.40
N ILE A 157 -6.61 2.34 -1.40
CA ILE A 157 -6.96 2.00 -0.01
C ILE A 157 -8.39 1.46 0.10
N PRO A 158 -9.45 2.19 -0.32
CA PRO A 158 -10.81 1.67 -0.24
C PRO A 158 -11.02 0.40 -1.09
N ARG A 159 -10.41 0.32 -2.29
CA ARG A 159 -10.52 -0.87 -3.14
C ARG A 159 -9.83 -2.09 -2.54
N ALA A 160 -8.66 -1.91 -1.94
CA ALA A 160 -7.93 -2.99 -1.30
C ALA A 160 -8.70 -3.53 -0.10
N VAL A 161 -9.24 -2.65 0.73
CA VAL A 161 -10.08 -3.02 1.87
C VAL A 161 -11.34 -3.76 1.42
N ALA A 162 -12.01 -3.30 0.36
CA ALA A 162 -13.14 -4.01 -0.24
C ALA A 162 -12.75 -5.42 -0.70
N GLY A 163 -11.59 -5.54 -1.37
CA GLY A 163 -11.03 -6.82 -1.80
C GLY A 163 -10.69 -7.76 -0.64
N VAL A 164 -10.10 -7.25 0.44
CA VAL A 164 -9.84 -8.01 1.67
C VAL A 164 -11.14 -8.54 2.27
N PHE A 165 -12.16 -7.69 2.42
CA PHE A 165 -13.45 -8.11 2.99
C PHE A 165 -14.23 -9.06 2.07
N GLN A 166 -14.07 -8.95 0.75
CA GLN A 166 -14.63 -9.92 -0.17
C GLN A 166 -13.94 -11.27 -0.04
N GLY A 167 -12.60 -11.29 -0.10
CA GLY A 167 -11.83 -12.52 0.03
C GLY A 167 -12.02 -13.19 1.40
N SER A 168 -12.21 -12.41 2.48
CA SER A 168 -12.50 -12.98 3.80
C SER A 168 -13.86 -13.66 3.87
N ARG A 169 -14.89 -13.15 3.19
CA ARG A 169 -16.21 -13.81 3.08
C ARG A 169 -16.11 -15.13 2.33
N GLU A 170 -15.37 -15.17 1.23
CA GLU A 170 -15.14 -16.40 0.45
C GLU A 170 -14.35 -17.45 1.27
N LEU A 171 -13.44 -17.01 2.13
CA LEU A 171 -12.70 -17.90 3.03
C LEU A 171 -13.51 -18.31 4.27
N ALA A 172 -14.50 -17.51 4.68
CA ALA A 172 -15.42 -17.87 5.76
C ALA A 172 -16.27 -19.09 5.41
N GLU A 173 -16.68 -19.24 4.15
CA GLU A 173 -17.35 -20.45 3.65
C GLU A 173 -16.46 -21.70 3.78
N LYS A 174 -15.14 -21.51 3.83
CA LYS A 174 -14.14 -22.58 4.00
C LYS A 174 -13.71 -22.78 5.46
N GLY A 175 -14.35 -22.10 6.41
CA GLY A 175 -14.09 -22.24 7.85
C GLY A 175 -13.01 -21.32 8.43
N TRP A 176 -12.63 -20.25 7.72
CA TRP A 176 -11.72 -19.23 8.25
C TRP A 176 -12.48 -18.07 8.87
N GLU A 177 -12.05 -17.65 10.06
CA GLU A 177 -12.50 -16.44 10.75
C GLU A 177 -11.41 -15.38 10.66
N TYR A 178 -11.79 -14.14 10.36
CA TYR A 178 -10.84 -13.04 10.20
C TYR A 178 -11.19 -11.83 11.06
N ASP A 179 -10.20 -11.32 11.78
CA ASP A 179 -10.24 -10.06 12.51
C ASP A 179 -9.38 -9.02 11.80
N PHE A 180 -9.94 -7.81 11.63
CA PHE A 180 -9.25 -6.70 10.97
C PHE A 180 -9.10 -5.52 11.92
N SER A 181 -7.92 -4.90 11.90
CA SER A 181 -7.65 -3.67 12.64
C SER A 181 -6.93 -2.66 11.76
N ALA A 182 -7.50 -1.47 11.62
CA ALA A 182 -6.95 -0.39 10.82
C ALA A 182 -6.25 0.66 11.71
N SER A 183 -5.12 1.17 11.24
CA SER A 183 -4.44 2.34 11.81
C SER A 183 -4.03 3.30 10.71
N PHE A 184 -3.93 4.59 11.05
CA PHE A 184 -3.51 5.61 10.10
C PHE A 184 -2.54 6.60 10.74
N LEU A 185 -1.31 6.61 10.23
CA LEU A 185 -0.19 7.38 10.75
C LEU A 185 0.30 8.41 9.73
N GLU A 186 0.71 9.57 10.22
CA GLU A 186 1.45 10.60 9.47
C GLU A 186 2.87 10.69 10.05
N ILE A 187 3.87 10.72 9.15
CA ILE A 187 5.26 11.01 9.48
C ILE A 187 5.59 12.36 8.87
N TYR A 188 5.81 13.35 9.74
CA TYR A 188 6.15 14.70 9.36
C TYR A 188 7.37 15.16 10.16
N ASN A 189 8.44 15.56 9.47
CA ASN A 189 9.70 16.01 10.09
C ASN A 189 10.21 15.01 11.15
N GLU A 190 10.31 13.72 10.79
CA GLU A 190 10.72 12.62 11.68
C GLU A 190 9.91 12.55 12.99
N SER A 191 8.68 13.06 12.99
CA SER A 191 7.73 12.97 14.11
C SER A 191 6.49 12.20 13.68
N LEU A 192 6.04 11.31 14.56
CA LEU A 192 4.87 10.48 14.32
C LEU A 192 3.60 11.20 14.81
N ARG A 193 2.52 11.10 14.03
CA ARG A 193 1.20 11.63 14.39
C ARG A 193 0.12 10.63 13.99
N ASP A 194 -0.76 10.33 14.91
CA ASP A 194 -1.97 9.56 14.64
C ASP A 194 -3.01 10.44 13.94
N LEU A 195 -3.49 10.00 12.78
CA LEU A 195 -4.48 10.71 11.98
C LEU A 195 -5.93 10.38 12.37
N LEU A 196 -6.15 9.35 13.21
CA LEU A 196 -7.46 8.93 13.70
C LEU A 196 -7.87 9.63 15.01
N VAL A 197 -7.00 10.50 15.54
CA VAL A 197 -7.24 11.24 16.79
C VAL A 197 -7.16 12.74 16.54
N ALA A 198 -8.28 13.44 16.74
CA ALA A 198 -8.38 14.89 16.50
C ALA A 198 -7.49 15.72 17.44
N ARG A 199 -7.29 15.26 18.69
CA ARG A 199 -6.48 15.97 19.70
C ARG A 199 -5.54 15.00 20.42
N ARG A 200 -4.23 15.27 20.35
CA ARG A 200 -3.22 14.51 21.11
C ARG A 200 -3.60 14.52 22.60
N ALA A 201 -3.74 13.34 23.20
CA ALA A 201 -3.76 13.22 24.65
C ALA A 201 -2.42 13.71 25.20
N ARG A 202 -2.42 14.56 26.25
CA ARG A 202 -1.18 15.05 26.88
C ARG A 202 -0.37 13.82 27.36
N GLY A 203 0.84 13.64 26.86
CA GLY A 203 1.73 12.52 27.22
C GLY A 203 1.78 11.35 26.23
N ALA A 204 1.01 11.38 25.14
CA ALA A 204 1.05 10.33 24.11
C ALA A 204 2.03 10.71 22.99
N GLU A 205 3.33 10.67 23.28
CA GLU A 205 4.35 10.72 22.22
C GLU A 205 4.41 9.35 21.52
N LEU A 206 4.29 9.38 20.19
CA LEU A 206 4.33 8.17 19.36
C LEU A 206 5.79 7.89 19.00
N GLU A 207 6.32 6.80 19.53
CA GLU A 207 7.68 6.33 19.27
C GLU A 207 7.66 4.91 18.73
N ILE A 208 8.61 4.55 17.88
CA ILE A 208 8.72 3.18 17.37
C ILE A 208 9.49 2.35 18.40
N ARG A 209 8.87 1.31 18.95
CA ARG A 209 9.45 0.43 19.97
C ARG A 209 9.37 -1.04 19.55
N ARG A 210 10.24 -1.87 20.10
CA ARG A 210 10.15 -3.33 19.91
C ARG A 210 8.98 -3.90 20.71
N VAL A 211 8.27 -4.87 20.15
CA VAL A 211 7.13 -5.56 20.81
C VAL A 211 7.58 -6.30 22.07
N SER A 212 8.78 -6.87 22.05
CA SER A 212 9.41 -7.52 23.20
C SER A 212 10.92 -7.30 23.17
N ALA A 213 11.58 -7.41 24.33
CA ALA A 213 13.05 -7.37 24.40
C ALA A 213 13.72 -8.46 23.53
N ASN A 214 12.99 -9.55 23.28
CA ASN A 214 13.46 -10.71 22.52
C ASN A 214 12.90 -10.77 21.09
N SER A 215 12.04 -9.83 20.69
CA SER A 215 11.48 -9.76 19.34
C SER A 215 12.10 -8.61 18.56
N GLU A 216 12.44 -8.85 17.29
CA GLU A 216 12.85 -7.81 16.36
C GLU A 216 11.64 -7.05 15.77
N GLU A 217 10.42 -7.49 16.06
CA GLU A 217 9.19 -6.86 15.59
C GLU A 217 8.99 -5.48 16.22
N LEU A 218 8.77 -4.48 15.37
CA LEU A 218 8.50 -3.10 15.77
C LEU A 218 7.01 -2.79 15.84
N HIS A 219 6.62 -1.96 16.81
CA HIS A 219 5.28 -1.40 16.95
C HIS A 219 5.36 0.05 17.41
N VAL A 220 4.26 0.78 17.23
CA VAL A 220 4.10 2.13 17.79
C VAL A 220 3.15 2.02 18.98
N PRO A 221 3.64 2.03 20.24
CA PRO A 221 2.78 2.02 21.40
C PRO A 221 1.94 3.31 21.38
N ASN A 222 0.67 3.20 21.77
CA ASN A 222 -0.33 4.28 21.75
C ASN A 222 -0.86 4.68 20.36
N LEU A 223 -0.47 4.00 19.27
CA LEU A 223 -1.16 4.17 18.00
C LEU A 223 -2.58 3.60 18.10
N ARG A 224 -3.58 4.39 17.74
CA ARG A 224 -4.96 3.93 17.75
C ARG A 224 -5.16 2.89 16.63
N CYS A 225 -5.44 1.66 17.04
CA CYS A 225 -5.92 0.60 16.15
C CYS A 225 -7.43 0.49 16.33
N VAL A 226 -8.17 0.72 15.25
CA VAL A 226 -9.64 0.61 15.25
C VAL A 226 -10.01 -0.74 14.63
N PRO A 227 -10.77 -1.61 15.32
CA PRO A 227 -11.29 -2.82 14.71
C PRO A 227 -12.28 -2.42 13.60
N VAL A 228 -12.16 -3.04 12.44
CA VAL A 228 -13.01 -2.74 11.28
C VAL A 228 -13.66 -4.01 10.76
N THR A 229 -14.97 -3.95 10.50
CA THR A 229 -15.77 -5.08 10.01
C THR A 229 -16.42 -4.79 8.67
N ARG A 230 -16.52 -3.51 8.30
CA ARG A 230 -17.18 -3.05 7.07
C ARG A 230 -16.33 -2.03 6.34
N GLU A 231 -16.49 -2.00 5.01
CA GLU A 231 -15.79 -1.03 4.15
C GLU A 231 -16.14 0.42 4.49
N GLU A 232 -17.39 0.68 4.89
CA GLU A 232 -17.88 2.00 5.29
C GLU A 232 -17.14 2.58 6.51
N GLU A 233 -16.74 1.73 7.45
CA GLU A 233 -15.97 2.16 8.63
C GLU A 233 -14.60 2.69 8.21
N VAL A 234 -13.94 1.99 7.27
CA VAL A 234 -12.65 2.42 6.74
C VAL A 234 -12.77 3.71 5.91
N LEU A 235 -13.84 3.86 5.13
CA LEU A 235 -14.13 5.12 4.45
C LEU A 235 -14.31 6.28 5.46
N GLY A 236 -15.00 6.03 6.58
CA GLY A 236 -15.13 7.00 7.67
C GLY A 236 -13.78 7.34 8.34
N LEU A 237 -12.89 6.36 8.49
CA LEU A 237 -11.52 6.59 8.99
C LEU A 237 -10.70 7.43 8.01
N LEU A 238 -10.81 7.19 6.70
CA LEU A 238 -10.16 8.01 5.67
C LEU A 238 -10.67 9.46 5.69
N GLN A 239 -11.98 9.66 5.80
CA GLN A 239 -12.57 11.01 5.92
C GLN A 239 -12.09 11.73 7.20
N THR A 240 -12.04 11.02 8.32
CA THR A 240 -11.54 11.55 9.59
C THR A 240 -10.07 11.95 9.47
N ALA A 241 -9.24 11.12 8.85
CA ALA A 241 -7.84 11.41 8.60
C ALA A 241 -7.65 12.61 7.66
N ALA A 242 -8.44 12.68 6.58
CA ALA A 242 -8.44 13.80 5.65
C ALA A 242 -8.83 15.12 6.34
N ALA A 243 -9.85 15.09 7.22
CA ALA A 243 -10.25 16.24 8.03
C ALA A 243 -9.15 16.67 9.02
N ASN A 244 -8.51 15.71 9.70
CA ASN A 244 -7.41 16.01 10.62
C ASN A 244 -6.17 16.56 9.90
N ARG A 245 -5.94 16.15 8.65
CA ARG A 245 -4.94 16.76 7.76
C ARG A 245 -5.35 18.16 7.33
N SER A 246 -6.61 18.39 6.95
CA SER A 246 -7.08 19.70 6.46
C SER A 246 -7.05 20.79 7.53
N VAL A 247 -7.42 20.46 8.77
CA VAL A 247 -7.30 21.38 9.93
C VAL A 247 -5.84 21.77 10.19
N ALA A 248 -4.89 20.90 9.84
CA ALA A 248 -3.46 21.21 9.90
C ALA A 248 -2.96 22.07 8.72
N ARG A 249 -3.74 22.21 7.63
CA ARG A 249 -3.41 23.04 6.45
C ARG A 249 -3.74 24.52 6.63
N THR A 250 -4.71 24.87 7.48
CA THR A 250 -5.10 26.28 7.76
C THR A 250 -4.01 27.11 8.42
N ALA A 251 -2.89 26.50 8.83
CA ALA A 251 -1.66 27.17 9.20
C ALA A 251 -0.64 27.14 8.03
N LEU A 252 -0.85 27.98 7.01
CA LEU A 252 0.17 28.46 6.05
C LEU A 252 0.97 27.44 5.19
N ASN A 253 0.68 26.14 5.18
CA ASN A 253 1.44 25.16 4.39
C ASN A 253 0.53 24.12 3.72
N ASP A 254 0.84 23.80 2.47
CA ASP A 254 0.33 22.63 1.77
C ASP A 254 0.95 21.35 2.38
N ARG A 255 0.47 20.97 3.57
CA ARG A 255 1.09 19.96 4.42
C ARG A 255 1.02 18.54 3.83
N SER A 256 0.01 18.24 3.03
CA SER A 256 -0.19 16.89 2.45
C SER A 256 0.90 16.50 1.45
N SER A 257 1.55 17.46 0.80
CA SER A 257 2.70 17.19 -0.08
C SER A 257 4.01 16.95 0.70
N ARG A 258 4.03 17.20 2.00
CA ARG A 258 5.27 17.29 2.81
C ARG A 258 5.33 16.31 3.99
N SER A 259 4.33 15.45 4.11
CA SER A 259 4.29 14.38 5.11
C SER A 259 4.05 13.04 4.44
N HIS A 260 4.70 11.99 4.94
CA HIS A 260 4.39 10.63 4.54
C HIS A 260 3.17 10.14 5.30
N SER A 261 2.30 9.44 4.62
CA SER A 261 1.07 8.89 5.18
C SER A 261 1.09 7.38 5.07
N VAL A 262 0.85 6.69 6.18
CA VAL A 262 0.95 5.24 6.29
C VAL A 262 -0.39 4.71 6.80
N PHE A 263 -1.18 4.13 5.90
CA PHE A 263 -2.36 3.36 6.26
C PHE A 263 -1.94 1.91 6.47
N GLN A 264 -2.33 1.29 7.59
CA GLN A 264 -2.04 -0.11 7.86
C GLN A 264 -3.33 -0.84 8.19
N LEU A 265 -3.56 -1.95 7.50
CA LEU A 265 -4.61 -2.91 7.81
C LEU A 265 -3.94 -4.19 8.32
N ARG A 266 -4.11 -4.46 9.62
CA ARG A 266 -3.70 -5.73 10.23
C ARG A 266 -4.79 -6.75 10.00
N ILE A 267 -4.40 -7.92 9.53
CA ILE A 267 -5.29 -9.03 9.19
C ILE A 267 -4.86 -10.21 10.06
N HIS A 268 -5.77 -10.71 10.87
CA HIS A 268 -5.57 -11.92 11.68
C HIS A 268 -6.60 -12.95 11.26
N GLY A 269 -6.15 -14.07 10.69
CA GLY A 269 -7.00 -15.19 10.28
C GLY A 269 -6.81 -16.39 11.19
N PHE A 270 -7.90 -17.04 11.56
CA PHE A 270 -7.94 -18.24 12.38
C PHE A 270 -8.87 -19.29 11.78
N HIS A 271 -8.45 -20.55 11.76
CA HIS A 271 -9.29 -21.67 11.33
C HIS A 271 -9.55 -22.61 12.51
N PRO A 272 -10.69 -22.51 13.22
CA PRO A 272 -10.96 -23.27 14.44
C PRO A 272 -10.92 -24.80 14.23
N GLY A 273 -11.41 -25.29 13.10
CA GLY A 273 -11.44 -26.74 12.82
C GLY A 273 -10.08 -27.38 12.58
N ARG A 274 -9.00 -26.60 12.47
CA ARG A 274 -7.64 -27.07 12.11
C ARG A 274 -6.53 -26.43 12.96
N ASP A 275 -6.88 -25.51 13.85
CA ASP A 275 -5.95 -24.69 14.65
C ASP A 275 -4.86 -24.00 13.82
N LEU A 276 -5.23 -23.48 12.66
CA LEU A 276 -4.32 -22.71 11.80
C LEU A 276 -4.51 -21.22 12.07
N HIS A 277 -3.40 -20.50 12.22
CA HIS A 277 -3.37 -19.05 12.41
C HIS A 277 -2.54 -18.41 11.31
N CYS A 278 -3.01 -17.28 10.78
CA CYS A 278 -2.22 -16.41 9.93
C CYS A 278 -2.34 -14.97 10.40
N SER A 279 -1.24 -14.22 10.34
CA SER A 279 -1.21 -12.81 10.69
C SER A 279 -0.39 -12.07 9.65
N SER A 280 -0.93 -10.97 9.13
CA SER A 280 -0.28 -10.16 8.12
C SER A 280 -0.65 -8.69 8.27
N VAL A 281 0.11 -7.84 7.59
CA VAL A 281 -0.17 -6.41 7.53
C VAL A 281 -0.11 -5.95 6.08
N LEU A 282 -1.18 -5.31 5.64
CA LEU A 282 -1.22 -4.55 4.39
C LEU A 282 -0.94 -3.09 4.70
N SER A 283 0.23 -2.60 4.29
CA SER A 283 0.66 -1.21 4.43
C SER A 283 0.53 -0.47 3.10
N LEU A 284 -0.24 0.61 3.07
CA LEU A 284 -0.44 1.47 1.91
C LEU A 284 0.12 2.86 2.26
N VAL A 285 1.18 3.26 1.55
CA VAL A 285 2.02 4.40 1.91
C VAL A 285 1.96 5.48 0.83
N ASP A 286 1.38 6.64 1.15
CA ASP A 286 1.45 7.84 0.33
C ASP A 286 2.65 8.69 0.78
N LEU A 287 3.71 8.71 -0.04
CA LEU A 287 4.93 9.43 0.31
C LEU A 287 4.80 10.92 0.05
N ALA A 288 5.59 11.71 0.76
CA ALA A 288 5.78 13.12 0.48
C ALA A 288 6.35 13.35 -0.94
N GLY A 289 6.15 14.55 -1.47
CA GLY A 289 6.69 15.00 -2.74
C GLY A 289 8.21 14.88 -2.81
N SER A 290 8.71 14.32 -3.92
CA SER A 290 10.13 14.13 -4.18
C SER A 290 10.83 15.34 -4.83
N GLU A 291 10.18 16.50 -4.88
CA GLU A 291 10.73 17.70 -5.49
C GLU A 291 12.01 18.19 -4.78
N ARG A 292 12.97 18.66 -5.59
CA ARG A 292 14.15 19.35 -5.09
C ARG A 292 13.80 20.82 -4.91
N LEU A 293 14.02 21.37 -3.71
CA LEU A 293 13.97 22.80 -3.52
C LEU A 293 15.16 23.46 -4.22
N ASP A 294 14.86 24.57 -4.89
CA ASP A 294 15.90 25.49 -5.33
C ASP A 294 16.52 26.16 -4.10
N ARG A 295 17.85 26.16 -4.01
CA ARG A 295 18.60 26.52 -2.79
C ARG A 295 18.36 27.96 -2.32
N SER A 296 17.72 28.80 -3.13
CA SER A 296 17.59 30.25 -2.94
C SER A 296 16.37 30.71 -2.13
N LEU A 297 15.37 29.86 -1.86
CA LEU A 297 14.04 30.33 -1.41
C LEU A 297 13.52 29.79 -0.05
N SER A 298 14.29 29.01 0.71
CA SER A 298 13.80 28.45 1.98
C SER A 298 14.67 28.86 3.19
N GLN A 299 14.13 29.75 4.03
CA GLN A 299 14.72 30.10 5.32
C GLN A 299 14.09 29.27 6.46
N GLY A 300 14.90 28.90 7.46
CA GLY A 300 14.44 28.35 8.74
C GLY A 300 13.82 26.95 8.69
N GLU A 301 12.61 26.79 9.26
CA GLU A 301 11.95 25.49 9.43
C GLU A 301 11.62 24.77 8.12
N ARG A 302 11.31 25.51 7.04
CA ARG A 302 11.03 24.93 5.71
C ARG A 302 12.23 24.20 5.11
N LEU A 303 13.44 24.66 5.41
CA LEU A 303 14.66 23.98 4.99
C LEU A 303 14.83 22.65 5.73
N ARG A 304 14.62 22.64 7.05
CA ARG A 304 14.69 21.41 7.87
C ARG A 304 13.64 20.39 7.46
N GLU A 305 12.40 20.84 7.24
CA GLU A 305 11.30 20.02 6.74
C GLU A 305 11.69 19.34 5.41
N THR A 306 12.24 20.11 4.47
CA THR A 306 12.63 19.56 3.17
C THR A 306 13.83 18.63 3.24
N GLN A 307 14.79 18.92 4.11
CA GLN A 307 15.90 18.01 4.39
C GLN A 307 15.38 16.69 4.95
N ALA A 308 14.46 16.72 5.92
CA ALA A 308 13.86 15.51 6.48
C ALA A 308 13.11 14.68 5.42
N ILE A 309 12.30 15.32 4.57
CA ILE A 309 11.61 14.65 3.46
C ILE A 309 12.62 13.98 2.52
N ASN A 310 13.61 14.72 2.03
CA ASN A 310 14.59 14.16 1.10
C ASN A 310 15.46 13.07 1.73
N THR A 311 15.83 13.20 2.99
CA THR A 311 16.57 12.17 3.74
C THR A 311 15.75 10.91 3.88
N SER A 312 14.48 11.00 4.27
CA SER A 312 13.59 9.83 4.40
C SER A 312 13.39 9.11 3.05
N LEU A 313 13.16 9.85 1.96
CA LEU A 313 13.01 9.28 0.61
C LEU A 313 14.31 8.67 0.08
N SER A 314 15.44 9.33 0.29
CA SER A 314 16.77 8.82 -0.14
C SER A 314 17.12 7.55 0.64
N THR A 315 16.84 7.53 1.94
CA THR A 315 17.04 6.36 2.81
C THR A 315 16.16 5.20 2.36
N LEU A 316 14.90 5.44 2.02
CA LEU A 316 14.01 4.41 1.47
C LEU A 316 14.58 3.82 0.17
N GLY A 317 15.07 4.65 -0.74
CA GLY A 317 15.73 4.20 -1.96
C GLY A 317 16.96 3.31 -1.68
N LEU A 318 17.80 3.69 -0.72
CA LEU A 318 18.95 2.88 -0.28
C LEU A 318 18.53 1.54 0.32
N VAL A 319 17.47 1.52 1.14
CA VAL A 319 16.94 0.30 1.74
C VAL A 319 16.39 -0.66 0.68
N ILE A 320 15.60 -0.17 -0.28
CA ILE A 320 15.06 -0.98 -1.37
C ILE A 320 16.19 -1.54 -2.25
N MET A 321 17.21 -0.72 -2.55
CA MET A 321 18.37 -1.15 -3.33
C MET A 321 19.18 -2.22 -2.60
N ALA A 322 19.46 -2.02 -1.30
CA ALA A 322 20.16 -2.99 -0.47
C ALA A 322 19.39 -4.32 -0.37
N LEU A 323 18.06 -4.26 -0.25
CA LEU A 323 17.18 -5.44 -0.28
C LEU A 323 17.24 -6.18 -1.62
N SER A 324 17.15 -5.44 -2.73
CA SER A 324 17.24 -6.00 -4.08
C SER A 324 18.61 -6.66 -4.34
N ASN A 325 19.68 -6.05 -3.83
CA ASN A 325 21.05 -6.55 -3.94
C ASN A 325 21.37 -7.66 -2.92
N LYS A 326 20.45 -7.98 -2.00
CA LYS A 326 20.64 -8.93 -0.90
C LYS A 326 21.87 -8.60 -0.04
N GLU A 327 22.06 -7.31 0.24
CA GLU A 327 23.15 -6.83 1.09
C GLU A 327 22.97 -7.32 2.54
N PRO A 328 24.07 -7.62 3.25
CA PRO A 328 23.99 -8.16 4.62
C PRO A 328 23.54 -7.13 5.65
N HIS A 329 23.76 -5.83 5.40
CA HIS A 329 23.39 -4.75 6.31
C HIS A 329 22.46 -3.77 5.59
N ILE A 330 21.25 -3.60 6.13
CA ILE A 330 20.23 -2.71 5.56
C ILE A 330 19.98 -1.53 6.53
N PRO A 331 20.14 -0.28 6.08
CA PRO A 331 20.14 0.90 6.96
C PRO A 331 18.73 1.39 7.36
N TYR A 332 17.88 0.49 7.87
CA TYR A 332 16.49 0.84 8.24
C TYR A 332 16.38 1.96 9.27
N ARG A 333 17.37 2.11 10.17
CA ARG A 333 17.33 3.07 11.28
C ARG A 333 17.59 4.52 10.87
N ASN A 334 17.99 4.77 9.63
CA ASN A 334 18.38 6.11 9.17
C ASN A 334 17.18 7.04 8.97
N SER A 335 15.95 6.52 8.95
CA SER A 335 14.70 7.30 8.99
C SER A 335 13.62 6.54 9.74
N LYS A 336 12.72 7.25 10.44
CA LYS A 336 11.55 6.63 11.07
C LYS A 336 10.62 5.94 10.07
N LEU A 337 10.57 6.39 8.81
CA LEU A 337 9.78 5.73 7.77
C LEU A 337 10.29 4.31 7.51
N THR A 338 11.58 4.17 7.20
CA THR A 338 12.21 2.86 6.93
C THR A 338 12.28 2.01 8.19
N TYR A 339 12.40 2.63 9.36
CA TYR A 339 12.39 1.90 10.62
C TYR A 339 10.99 1.35 10.94
N LEU A 340 9.93 2.12 10.72
CA LEU A 340 8.54 1.66 10.89
C LEU A 340 8.22 0.49 9.95
N LEU A 341 8.70 0.56 8.71
CA LEU A 341 8.40 -0.41 7.67
C LEU A 341 9.36 -1.61 7.65
N LEU A 342 10.31 -1.68 8.59
CA LEU A 342 11.28 -2.78 8.69
C LEU A 342 10.58 -4.15 8.70
N ASN A 343 9.49 -4.29 9.45
CA ASN A 343 8.72 -5.53 9.54
C ASN A 343 8.06 -5.94 8.22
N TYR A 344 7.90 -5.00 7.28
CA TYR A 344 7.07 -5.16 6.08
C TYR A 344 7.88 -5.02 4.78
N LEU A 345 9.20 -4.87 4.86
CA LEU A 345 10.10 -4.73 3.72
C LEU A 345 11.07 -5.92 3.56
N GLY A 346 11.35 -6.64 4.65
CA GLY A 346 12.28 -7.76 4.66
C GLY A 346 11.60 -9.14 4.58
N GLY A 347 12.39 -10.17 4.28
CA GLY A 347 11.97 -11.57 4.37
C GLY A 347 10.99 -11.99 3.28
N SER A 348 9.86 -12.56 3.68
CA SER A 348 8.78 -13.03 2.80
C SER A 348 7.77 -11.94 2.42
N ALA A 349 8.00 -10.69 2.86
CA ALA A 349 7.16 -9.56 2.50
C ALA A 349 7.17 -9.30 0.99
N LYS A 350 6.07 -8.72 0.48
CA LYS A 350 5.83 -8.45 -0.93
C LYS A 350 5.59 -6.97 -1.21
#